data_AF-B5E9Z4-F1
#
_entry.id   AF-B5E9Z4-F1
#
_cell.length_a   1.000
_cell.length_b   1.000
_cell.length_c   1.000
_cell.angle_alpha   90.00
_cell.angle_beta   90.00
_cell.angle_gamma   90.00
#
_symmetry.space_group_name_H-M   'P 1'
#
loop_
_entity.id
_entity.type
_entity.pdbx_description
1 polymer ?
#
loop_
_entity_poly.entity_id
_entity_poly.type
_entity_poly.pdbx_seq_one_letter_code
_entity_poly.pdbx_strand_id
1 'polypeptide(L)'
;MTKILPIAILLLTAGAAQAEELVCQGNIVSTQGEGIVARKHRFEVSGIAGADIGAVLEQCRKIALERQVRAARKNPGGSFRRISEVELECTRGPEKTKVRRNIQTE
;
A
#
# COMPACT_ATOMS: atom_id res chain seq x y z
N MET A 1 3.99 19.74 -63.10
CA MET A 1 5.00 19.44 -62.05
C MET A 1 4.76 20.39 -60.88
N THR A 2 5.31 20.04 -59.71
CA THR A 2 5.18 20.63 -58.36
C THR A 2 3.88 20.35 -57.60
N LYS A 3 3.94 19.24 -56.86
CA LYS A 3 3.16 18.82 -55.70
C LYS A 3 3.51 19.72 -54.50
N ILE A 4 2.53 20.16 -53.70
CA ILE A 4 2.77 20.41 -52.26
C ILE A 4 1.56 19.89 -51.46
N LEU A 5 1.91 19.03 -50.52
CA LEU A 5 1.13 18.14 -49.67
C LEU A 5 0.35 18.93 -48.59
N PRO A 6 -0.83 18.47 -48.14
CA PRO A 6 -1.52 19.07 -47.00
C PRO A 6 -0.69 18.87 -45.73
N ILE A 7 -0.44 19.97 -45.02
CA ILE A 7 0.21 19.97 -43.70
C ILE A 7 -0.73 19.24 -42.75
N ALA A 8 -0.39 17.99 -42.47
CA ALA A 8 -0.93 17.23 -41.36
C ALA A 8 -0.62 18.00 -40.08
N ILE A 9 -1.65 18.63 -39.51
CA ILE A 9 -1.63 19.14 -38.15
C ILE A 9 -1.39 17.92 -37.27
N LEU A 10 -0.14 17.75 -36.82
CA LEU A 10 0.19 16.88 -35.70
C LEU A 10 -0.71 17.32 -34.54
N LEU A 11 -1.76 16.55 -34.27
CA LEU A 11 -2.42 16.61 -32.98
C LEU A 11 -1.33 16.32 -31.95
N LEU A 12 -1.01 17.34 -31.17
CA LEU A 12 -0.23 17.19 -29.96
C LEU A 12 -0.89 16.08 -29.15
N THR A 13 -0.24 14.93 -29.09
CA THR A 13 -0.45 13.98 -28.02
C THR A 13 -0.11 14.72 -26.74
N ALA A 14 -1.11 15.32 -26.12
CA ALA A 14 -1.08 15.71 -24.73
C ALA A 14 -0.73 14.42 -23.98
N GLY A 15 0.56 14.25 -23.71
CA GLY A 15 1.05 13.24 -22.80
C GLY A 15 0.41 13.58 -21.47
N ALA A 16 -0.75 12.98 -21.22
CA ALA A 16 -1.21 12.80 -19.88
C ALA A 16 -0.07 12.03 -19.20
N ALA A 17 0.75 12.75 -18.45
CA ALA A 17 1.48 12.17 -17.34
C ALA A 17 0.40 11.67 -16.39
N GLN A 18 -0.19 10.52 -16.73
CA GLN A 18 -1.03 9.75 -15.84
C GLN A 18 -0.09 9.43 -14.71
N ALA A 19 -0.23 10.15 -13.60
CA ALA A 19 0.48 9.85 -12.38
C ALA A 19 0.16 8.39 -12.07
N GLU A 20 1.11 7.50 -12.30
CA GLU A 20 0.89 6.06 -12.15
C GLU A 20 0.45 5.81 -10.71
N GLU A 21 -0.75 5.25 -10.56
CA GLU A 21 -1.30 4.96 -9.25
C GLU A 21 -0.49 3.82 -8.61
N LEU A 22 -0.06 4.02 -7.36
CA LEU A 22 0.53 2.96 -6.57
C LEU A 22 -0.59 2.17 -5.89
N VAL A 23 -0.66 0.87 -6.19
CA VAL A 23 -1.59 -0.06 -5.54
C VAL A 23 -0.82 -1.08 -4.74
N CYS A 24 -1.01 -1.13 -3.43
CA CYS A 24 -0.36 -2.07 -2.53
C CYS A 24 -1.38 -2.99 -1.88
N GLN A 25 -1.24 -4.30 -2.10
CA GLN A 25 -2.04 -5.33 -1.47
C GLN A 25 -1.17 -6.17 -0.54
N GLY A 26 -1.70 -6.55 0.61
CA GLY A 26 -0.86 -7.24 1.57
C GLY A 26 -1.58 -7.77 2.79
N ASN A 27 -0.77 -8.18 3.77
CA ASN A 27 -1.24 -8.66 5.05
C ASN A 27 -0.55 -7.96 6.20
N ILE A 28 -1.33 -7.61 7.23
CA ILE A 28 -0.81 -7.22 8.54
C ILE A 28 -0.99 -8.41 9.47
N VAL A 29 0.10 -8.83 10.10
CA VAL A 29 0.11 -9.89 11.09
C VAL A 29 0.35 -9.24 12.45
N SER A 30 -0.66 -9.36 13.32
CA SER A 30 -0.51 -8.95 14.72
C SER A 30 -0.23 -10.17 15.59
N THR A 31 0.70 -10.01 16.52
CA THR A 31 1.17 -11.10 17.40
C THR A 31 0.76 -10.83 18.84
N GLN A 32 0.32 -11.86 19.55
CA GLN A 32 0.00 -11.84 20.99
C GLN A 32 1.03 -12.64 21.80
N GLY A 33 1.29 -12.18 23.03
CA GLY A 33 2.03 -12.93 24.06
C GLY A 33 3.35 -13.53 23.58
N GLU A 34 3.51 -14.84 23.75
CA GLU A 34 4.72 -15.62 23.45
C GLU A 34 5.01 -15.85 21.96
N GLY A 35 4.37 -15.10 21.05
CA GLY A 35 4.62 -15.22 19.61
C GLY A 35 3.47 -15.86 18.84
N ILE A 36 2.30 -15.99 19.45
CA ILE A 36 1.11 -16.52 18.78
C ILE A 36 0.59 -15.47 17.80
N VAL A 37 0.46 -15.85 16.52
CA VAL A 37 -0.20 -15.01 15.52
C VAL A 37 -1.65 -14.83 15.93
N ALA A 38 -1.97 -13.64 16.41
CA ALA A 38 -3.30 -13.32 16.90
C ALA A 38 -4.29 -13.16 15.73
N ARG A 39 -3.83 -12.52 14.65
CA ARG A 39 -4.62 -12.35 13.44
C ARG A 39 -3.77 -11.93 12.24
N LYS A 40 -4.01 -12.58 11.09
CA LYS A 40 -3.54 -12.12 9.76
C LYS A 40 -4.69 -11.40 9.06
N HIS A 41 -4.42 -10.19 8.57
CA HIS A 41 -5.42 -9.33 7.95
C HIS A 41 -5.01 -8.94 6.55
N ARG A 42 -5.77 -9.38 5.56
CA ARG A 42 -5.61 -8.89 4.20
C ARG A 42 -6.12 -7.46 4.09
N PHE A 43 -5.36 -6.60 3.44
CA PHE A 43 -5.74 -5.22 3.18
C PHE A 43 -5.20 -4.78 1.82
N GLU A 44 -5.83 -3.74 1.28
CA GLU A 44 -5.43 -3.07 0.05
C GLU A 44 -5.38 -1.58 0.33
N VAL A 45 -4.33 -0.95 -0.18
CA VAL A 45 -4.14 0.50 -0.19
C VAL A 45 -4.00 0.90 -1.66
N SER A 46 -4.98 1.63 -2.18
CA SER A 46 -5.04 2.08 -3.56
C SER A 46 -5.24 3.60 -3.63
N GLY A 47 -5.01 4.19 -4.81
CA GLY A 47 -5.30 5.60 -5.06
C GLY A 47 -4.30 6.59 -4.46
N ILE A 48 -3.08 6.17 -4.10
CA ILE A 48 -2.05 7.10 -3.67
C ILE A 48 -1.17 7.50 -4.88
N ALA A 49 -1.63 8.51 -5.61
CA ALA A 49 -0.91 9.06 -6.76
C ALA A 49 0.43 9.68 -6.32
N GLY A 50 1.53 9.28 -6.96
CA GLY A 50 2.88 9.85 -6.73
C GLY A 50 3.50 9.54 -5.37
N ALA A 51 2.89 8.68 -4.55
CA ALA A 51 3.40 8.40 -3.21
C ALA A 51 4.48 7.32 -3.17
N ASP A 52 5.42 7.54 -2.26
CA ASP A 52 6.45 6.59 -1.85
C ASP A 52 5.84 5.49 -0.96
N ILE A 53 6.49 4.32 -0.95
CA ILE A 53 6.17 3.15 -0.11
C ILE A 53 6.05 3.57 1.37
N GLY A 54 6.77 4.61 1.80
CA GLY A 54 6.65 5.19 3.15
C GLY A 54 5.23 5.63 3.51
N ALA A 55 4.49 6.27 2.60
CA ALA A 55 3.11 6.70 2.86
C ALA A 55 2.16 5.50 3.03
N VAL A 56 2.39 4.45 2.23
CA VAL A 56 1.66 3.18 2.36
C VAL A 56 1.93 2.55 3.73
N LEU A 57 3.19 2.52 4.18
CA LEU A 57 3.56 1.96 5.48
C LEU A 57 2.93 2.74 6.66
N GLU A 58 2.82 4.06 6.57
CA GLU A 58 2.09 4.86 7.57
C GLU A 58 0.60 4.52 7.62
N GLN A 59 -0.02 4.31 6.46
CA GLN A 59 -1.41 3.87 6.39
C GLN A 59 -1.59 2.45 6.95
N CYS A 60 -0.62 1.55 6.68
CA CYS A 60 -0.56 0.23 7.31
C CYS A 60 -0.47 0.32 8.83
N ARG A 61 0.34 1.25 9.36
CA ARG A 61 0.46 1.49 10.79
C ARG A 61 -0.86 1.88 11.43
N LYS A 62 -1.60 2.81 10.83
CA LYS A 62 -2.94 3.22 11.30
C LYS A 62 -3.91 2.04 11.31
N ILE A 63 -3.97 1.27 10.21
CA ILE A 63 -4.83 0.09 10.11
C ILE A 63 -4.44 -0.95 11.18
N ALA A 64 -3.15 -1.22 11.37
CA ALA A 64 -2.67 -2.16 12.36
C ALA A 64 -3.08 -1.75 13.78
N LEU A 65 -2.88 -0.47 14.14
CA LEU A 65 -3.24 0.07 15.44
C LEU A 65 -4.75 -0.03 15.72
N GLU A 66 -5.58 0.44 14.79
CA GLU A 66 -7.04 0.37 14.94
C GLU A 66 -7.53 -1.07 15.15
N ARG A 67 -6.93 -2.02 14.43
CA ARG A 67 -7.29 -3.44 14.51
C ARG A 67 -6.81 -4.06 15.82
N GLN A 68 -5.60 -3.75 16.26
CA GLN A 68 -5.09 -4.19 17.57
C GLN A 68 -5.96 -3.66 18.70
N VAL A 69 -6.32 -2.37 18.69
CA VAL A 69 -7.25 -1.77 19.68
C VAL A 69 -8.59 -2.48 19.66
N ARG A 70 -9.17 -2.73 18.48
CA ARG A 70 -10.44 -3.45 18.35
C ARG A 70 -10.36 -4.89 18.87
N ALA A 71 -9.23 -5.56 18.65
CA ALA A 71 -9.01 -6.92 19.11
C ALA A 71 -8.78 -6.97 20.63
N ALA A 72 -8.04 -6.01 21.20
CA ALA A 72 -7.86 -5.83 22.64
C ALA A 72 -9.19 -5.55 23.37
N ARG A 73 -10.09 -4.76 22.78
CA ARG A 73 -11.45 -4.57 23.32
C ARG A 73 -12.26 -5.86 23.39
N LYS A 74 -12.05 -6.79 22.45
CA LYS A 74 -12.74 -8.09 22.42
C LYS A 74 -12.07 -9.14 23.31
N ASN A 75 -10.78 -8.99 23.57
CA ASN A 75 -10.00 -9.86 24.45
C ASN A 75 -9.11 -9.00 25.36
N PRO A 76 -9.68 -8.43 26.44
CA PRO A 76 -8.96 -7.52 27.33
C PRO A 76 -7.83 -8.20 28.13
N GLY A 77 -7.81 -9.54 28.20
CA GLY A 77 -6.69 -10.31 28.76
C GLY A 77 -5.57 -10.61 27.76
N GLY A 78 -5.77 -10.31 26.46
CA GLY A 78 -4.77 -10.55 25.43
C GLY A 78 -3.70 -9.46 25.41
N SER A 79 -2.48 -9.79 25.80
CA SER A 79 -1.32 -8.90 25.65
C SER A 79 -0.85 -8.91 24.19
N PHE A 80 -1.31 -7.94 23.39
CA PHE A 80 -0.82 -7.74 22.03
C PHE A 80 0.58 -7.11 22.06
N ARG A 81 1.49 -7.62 21.23
CA ARG A 81 2.77 -6.95 21.02
C ARG A 81 2.54 -5.63 20.28
N ARG A 82 3.30 -4.60 20.66
CA ARG A 82 3.32 -3.29 19.98
C ARG A 82 4.09 -3.31 18.65
N ILE A 83 4.18 -4.49 18.04
CA ILE A 83 4.85 -4.70 16.75
C ILE A 83 3.92 -5.54 15.91
N SER A 84 3.71 -5.12 14.66
CA SER A 84 3.04 -5.92 13.64
C SER A 84 3.97 -6.14 12.46
N GLU A 85 3.88 -7.33 11.86
CA GLU A 85 4.58 -7.61 10.61
C GLU A 85 3.67 -7.23 9.44
N VAL A 86 4.22 -6.52 8.47
CA VAL A 86 3.53 -6.09 7.25
C VAL A 86 4.21 -6.73 6.06
N GLU A 87 3.42 -7.46 5.27
CA GLU A 87 3.80 -8.04 3.99
C GLU A 87 2.98 -7.37 2.90
N LEU A 88 3.62 -6.64 1.98
CA LEU A 88 2.98 -5.90 0.90
C LEU A 88 3.55 -6.32 -0.45
N GLU A 89 2.68 -6.40 -1.44
CA GLU A 89 3.00 -6.39 -2.85
C GLU A 89 2.42 -5.10 -3.45
N CYS A 90 3.31 -4.19 -3.83
CA CYS A 90 3.00 -2.91 -4.45
C CYS A 90 3.20 -3.01 -5.96
N THR A 91 2.24 -2.48 -6.72
CA THR A 91 2.28 -2.41 -8.18
C THR A 91 2.18 -0.95 -8.60
N ARG A 92 3.09 -0.50 -9.48
CA ARG A 92 3.09 0.82 -10.11
C ARG A 92 3.34 0.62 -11.60
N GLY A 93 2.29 0.76 -12.41
CA GLY A 93 2.35 0.41 -13.83
C GLY A 93 2.83 -1.05 -14.02
N PRO A 94 3.91 -1.30 -14.80
CA PRO A 94 4.46 -2.65 -14.98
C PRO A 94 5.36 -3.11 -13.81
N GLU A 95 5.76 -2.22 -12.92
CA GLU A 95 6.68 -2.53 -11.83
C GLU A 95 5.96 -3.17 -10.65
N LYS A 96 6.59 -4.19 -10.07
CA LYS A 96 6.13 -4.86 -8.84
C LYS A 96 7.22 -4.83 -7.79
N THR A 97 6.88 -4.41 -6.58
CA THR A 97 7.79 -4.36 -5.42
C THR A 97 7.18 -5.10 -4.25
N LYS A 98 7.94 -6.03 -3.67
CA LYS A 98 7.55 -6.71 -2.43
C LYS A 98 8.21 -6.03 -1.24
N VAL A 99 7.43 -5.69 -0.23
CA VAL A 99 7.89 -5.01 0.97
C VAL A 99 7.51 -5.87 2.17
N ARG A 100 8.50 -6.25 2.97
CA ARG A 100 8.28 -6.94 4.25
C ARG A 100 8.97 -6.16 5.35
N ARG A 101 8.19 -5.65 6.31
CA ARG A 101 8.68 -4.79 7.39
C ARG A 101 7.96 -5.07 8.69
N ASN A 102 8.69 -4.90 9.79
CA ASN A 102 8.10 -4.79 11.11
C ASN A 102 7.76 -3.32 11.36
N ILE A 103 6.52 -3.06 11.77
CA ILE A 103 6.05 -1.72 12.12
C ILE A 103 5.74 -1.68 13.62
N GLN A 104 6.15 -0.60 14.28
CA GLN A 104 5.74 -0.33 15.65
C GLN A 104 4.30 0.20 15.66
N THR A 105 3.46 -0.42 16.48
CA THR A 105 2.05 -0.07 16.69
C THR A 105 1.85 0.57 18.06
N GLU A 106 2.72 1.53 18.38
CA GLU A 106 2.65 2.39 19.57
C GLU A 106 2.22 3.82 19.23
#